data_AF-A0A925BMM3-F1
#
_entry.id   AF-A0A925BMM3-F1
#
_cell.length_a   1.000
_cell.length_b   1.000
_cell.length_c   1.000
_cell.angle_alpha   90.00
_cell.angle_beta   90.00
_cell.angle_gamma   90.00
#
_symmetry.space_group_name_H-M   'P 1'
#
loop_
_entity.id
_entity.type
_entity.pdbx_description
1 polymer ?
#
loop_
_entity_poly.entity_id
_entity_poly.type
_entity_poly.pdbx_seq_one_letter_code
_entity_poly.pdbx_strand_id
1 'polypeptide(L)'
;MVVNQPVKPVPREDPVAKDEGSTLSIQLDATGHVRYPGTFDLVLANPPYYSNWAITAIFVEAAARALKPGGRLFLVTKSPNWYRNNLPFVLSDVDILPIREYSIVTARQDRSSTR
;
A
#
# COMPACT_ATOMS: atom_id res chain seq x y z
N MET A 1 -0.35 5.31 -38.82
CA MET A 1 1.07 5.69 -38.61
C MET A 1 1.15 6.33 -37.22
N VAL A 2 1.48 5.58 -36.18
CA VAL A 2 1.58 6.09 -34.81
C VAL A 2 3.05 6.33 -34.52
N VAL A 3 3.42 7.59 -34.36
CA VAL A 3 4.78 8.00 -34.03
C VAL A 3 4.94 7.84 -32.52
N ASN A 4 5.67 6.81 -32.10
CA ASN A 4 6.03 6.63 -30.70
C ASN A 4 7.18 7.60 -30.38
N GLN A 5 6.86 8.72 -29.73
CA GLN A 5 7.88 9.66 -29.25
C GLN A 5 8.55 9.08 -28.00
N PRO A 6 9.88 9.16 -27.85
CA PRO A 6 10.56 8.69 -26.65
C PRO A 6 10.18 9.55 -25.44
N VAL A 7 9.70 8.89 -24.38
CA VAL A 7 9.45 9.53 -23.08
C VAL A 7 10.80 9.93 -22.49
N LYS A 8 11.02 11.23 -22.27
CA LYS A 8 12.24 11.71 -21.61
C LYS A 8 12.31 11.15 -20.18
N PRO A 9 13.48 10.66 -19.73
CA PRO A 9 13.64 10.22 -18.35
C PRO A 9 13.38 11.40 -17.40
N VAL A 10 12.47 11.20 -16.46
CA VAL A 10 12.26 12.12 -15.34
C VAL A 10 13.53 12.09 -14.49
N PRO A 11 14.16 13.23 -14.18
CA PRO A 11 15.31 13.28 -13.29
C PRO A 11 14.95 12.62 -11.96
N ARG A 12 15.84 11.76 -11.45
CA ARG A 12 15.76 11.32 -10.06
C ARG A 12 16.07 12.55 -9.21
N GLU A 13 15.11 13.03 -8.44
CA GLU A 13 15.35 14.11 -7.48
C GLU A 13 16.39 13.64 -6.47
N ASP A 14 17.39 14.49 -6.23
CA ASP A 14 18.37 14.28 -5.17
C ASP A 14 17.65 14.23 -3.82
N PRO A 15 18.09 13.38 -2.87
CA PRO A 15 17.48 13.31 -1.57
C PRO A 15 17.53 14.68 -0.89
N VAL A 16 16.34 15.20 -0.53
CA VAL A 16 16.18 16.39 0.31
C VAL A 16 17.06 16.23 1.54
N ALA A 17 17.87 17.26 1.81
CA ALA A 17 18.78 17.30 2.96
C ALA A 17 18.02 16.95 4.25
N LYS A 18 18.59 16.04 5.04
CA LYS A 18 18.00 15.61 6.31
C LYS A 18 17.89 16.80 7.25
N ASP A 19 16.66 17.12 7.63
CA ASP A 19 16.39 18.00 8.76
C ASP A 19 16.76 17.22 10.04
N GLU A 20 17.83 17.64 10.72
CA GLU A 20 18.38 16.98 11.91
C GLU A 20 17.33 16.95 13.03
N GLY A 21 16.60 15.83 13.13
CA GLY A 21 15.53 15.62 14.09
C GLY A 21 14.23 15.02 13.51
N SER A 22 14.09 14.93 12.18
CA SER A 22 12.91 14.31 11.58
C SER A 22 13.13 12.80 11.30
N THR A 23 12.32 11.94 11.91
CA THR A 23 12.25 10.50 11.59
C THR A 23 11.35 10.21 10.36
N LEU A 24 11.10 11.24 9.54
CA LEU A 24 10.21 11.14 8.39
C LEU A 24 11.01 10.74 7.14
N SER A 25 10.63 9.61 6.53
CA SER A 25 11.14 9.21 5.23
C SER A 25 10.02 9.26 4.19
N ILE A 26 10.28 9.90 3.06
CA ILE A 26 9.36 9.96 1.92
C ILE A 26 9.92 9.09 0.80
N GLN A 27 9.03 8.38 0.10
CA GLN A 27 9.35 7.61 -1.09
C GLN A 27 8.29 7.88 -2.15
N LEU A 28 8.73 8.26 -3.35
CA LEU A 28 7.89 8.30 -4.54
C LEU A 28 7.98 6.94 -5.24
N ASP A 29 6.84 6.27 -5.45
CA ASP A 29 6.77 5.00 -6.15
C ASP A 29 5.39 4.79 -6.81
N ALA A 30 5.39 4.07 -7.94
CA ALA A 30 4.18 3.71 -8.69
C ALA A 30 3.99 2.18 -8.85
N THR A 31 4.92 1.37 -8.32
CA THR A 31 5.01 -0.08 -8.60
C THR A 31 4.76 -0.96 -7.37
N GLY A 32 4.57 -0.36 -6.21
CA GLY A 32 4.49 -1.04 -4.92
C GLY A 32 5.86 -1.37 -4.32
N HIS A 33 6.94 -0.70 -4.73
CA HIS A 33 8.25 -0.89 -4.12
C HIS A 33 8.25 -0.43 -2.66
N VAL A 34 8.75 -1.26 -1.75
CA VAL A 34 8.84 -0.94 -0.32
C VAL A 34 10.31 -0.89 0.07
N ARG A 35 10.79 0.30 0.48
CA ARG A 35 12.20 0.49 0.86
C ARG A 35 12.64 -0.32 2.07
N TYR A 36 11.75 -0.56 3.04
CA TYR A 36 12.03 -1.27 4.29
C TYR A 36 11.02 -2.41 4.51
N PRO A 37 11.09 -3.50 3.72
CA PRO A 37 10.13 -4.59 3.81
C PRO A 37 10.19 -5.27 5.19
N GLY A 38 9.04 -5.70 5.70
CA GLY A 38 8.93 -6.40 6.99
C GLY A 38 9.34 -5.58 8.21
N THR A 39 9.35 -4.24 8.13
CA THR A 39 9.79 -3.37 9.23
C THR A 39 8.67 -2.56 9.87
N PHE A 40 7.48 -2.53 9.25
CA PHE A 40 6.38 -1.68 9.70
C PHE A 40 5.40 -2.46 10.59
N ASP A 41 5.03 -1.88 11.72
CA ASP A 41 3.99 -2.42 12.60
C ASP A 41 2.58 -2.05 12.09
N LEU A 42 2.48 -0.96 11.32
CA LEU A 42 1.24 -0.38 10.83
C LEU A 42 1.42 0.14 9.39
N VAL A 43 0.46 -0.18 8.52
CA VAL A 43 0.33 0.43 7.18
C VAL A 43 -1.05 1.08 7.08
N LEU A 44 -1.08 2.34 6.61
CA LEU A 44 -2.30 3.10 6.35
C LEU A 44 -2.42 3.38 4.86
N ALA A 45 -3.61 3.19 4.28
CA ALA A 45 -3.83 3.40 2.85
C ALA A 45 -5.17 4.05 2.53
N ASN A 46 -5.19 4.84 1.46
CA ASN A 46 -6.41 5.33 0.82
C ASN A 46 -6.28 5.12 -0.70
N PRO A 47 -6.45 3.88 -1.18
CA PRO A 47 -6.23 3.58 -2.59
C PRO A 47 -7.22 4.34 -3.49
N PRO A 48 -6.80 4.80 -4.68
CA PRO A 48 -7.70 5.46 -5.63
C PRO A 48 -8.73 4.45 -6.20
N TYR A 49 -9.92 4.94 -6.53
CA TYR A 49 -11.05 4.12 -7.00
C TYR A 49 -10.98 3.70 -8.47
N TYR A 50 -10.04 4.24 -9.24
CA TYR A 50 -9.96 4.03 -10.69
C TYR A 50 -9.05 2.84 -11.05
N SER A 51 -9.05 2.42 -12.32
CA SER A 51 -8.17 1.38 -12.88
C SER A 51 -8.53 -0.08 -12.59
N ASN A 52 -9.83 -0.41 -12.52
CA ASN A 52 -10.33 -1.80 -12.39
C ASN A 52 -9.58 -2.63 -11.32
N TRP A 53 -9.31 -2.02 -10.17
CA TRP A 53 -8.61 -2.63 -9.03
C TRP A 53 -7.12 -2.95 -9.20
N ALA A 54 -6.51 -2.67 -10.36
CA ALA A 54 -5.08 -2.93 -10.58
C ALA A 54 -4.19 -2.15 -9.58
N ILE A 55 -4.50 -0.87 -9.36
CA ILE A 55 -3.77 -0.04 -8.38
C ILE A 55 -4.06 -0.51 -6.95
N THR A 56 -5.29 -0.96 -6.69
CA THR A 56 -5.64 -1.48 -5.36
C THR A 56 -4.83 -2.73 -5.02
N ALA A 57 -4.62 -3.63 -5.98
CA ALA A 57 -3.78 -4.81 -5.79
C ALA A 57 -2.34 -4.42 -5.43
N ILE A 58 -1.75 -3.43 -6.13
CA ILE A 58 -0.41 -2.92 -5.84
C ILE A 58 -0.30 -2.43 -4.38
N PHE A 59 -1.29 -1.67 -3.90
CA PHE A 59 -1.32 -1.18 -2.51
C PHE A 59 -1.38 -2.33 -1.50
N VAL A 60 -2.24 -3.33 -1.74
CA VAL A 60 -2.44 -4.47 -0.86
C VAL A 60 -1.17 -5.33 -0.80
N GLU A 61 -0.54 -5.61 -1.93
CA GLU A 61 0.71 -6.36 -1.99
C GLU A 61 1.88 -5.60 -1.34
N ALA A 62 1.96 -4.28 -1.56
CA ALA A 62 2.96 -3.44 -0.91
C ALA A 62 2.77 -3.42 0.61
N ALA A 63 1.53 -3.32 1.09
CA ALA A 63 1.22 -3.42 2.52
C ALA A 63 1.68 -4.77 3.10
N ALA A 64 1.38 -5.88 2.43
CA ALA A 64 1.80 -7.21 2.86
C ALA A 64 3.34 -7.35 2.92
N ARG A 65 4.08 -6.77 1.97
CA ARG A 65 5.56 -6.74 1.99
C ARG A 65 6.13 -5.82 3.08
N ALA A 66 5.44 -4.73 3.40
CA ALA A 66 5.91 -3.75 4.38
C ALA A 66 5.74 -4.23 5.83
N LEU A 67 4.66 -4.95 6.12
CA LEU A 67 4.30 -5.33 7.47
C LEU A 67 5.22 -6.40 8.06
N LYS A 68 5.68 -6.17 9.29
CA LYS A 68 6.24 -7.21 10.19
C LYS A 68 5.21 -8.33 10.41
N PRO A 69 5.63 -9.54 10.81
CA PRO A 69 4.71 -10.56 11.33
C PRO A 69 3.85 -9.97 12.45
N GLY A 70 2.53 -10.07 12.30
CA GLY A 70 1.59 -9.44 13.23
C GLY A 70 1.40 -7.92 13.08
N GLY A 71 1.98 -7.27 12.09
CA GLY A 71 1.65 -5.90 11.71
C GLY A 71 0.23 -5.79 11.16
N ARG A 72 -0.33 -4.58 11.11
CA ARG A 72 -1.73 -4.34 10.71
C ARG A 72 -1.85 -3.34 9.55
N LEU A 73 -2.73 -3.66 8.60
CA LEU A 73 -3.21 -2.76 7.56
C LEU A 73 -4.52 -2.11 8.00
N PHE A 74 -4.64 -0.80 7.79
CA PHE A 74 -5.92 -0.09 7.74
C PHE A 74 -6.04 0.62 6.40
N LEU A 75 -7.16 0.44 5.73
CA LEU A 75 -7.46 1.17 4.51
C LEU A 75 -8.89 1.68 4.52
N VAL A 76 -9.11 2.82 3.89
CA VAL A 76 -10.45 3.40 3.71
C VAL A 76 -10.95 3.19 2.29
N THR A 77 -12.23 2.86 2.13
CA THR A 77 -12.85 2.67 0.81
C THR A 77 -14.37 2.85 0.85
N LYS A 78 -14.99 3.29 -0.25
CA LYS A 78 -16.45 3.20 -0.48
C LYS A 78 -16.91 1.81 -0.96
N SER A 79 -15.98 0.94 -1.34
CA SER A 79 -16.28 -0.34 -2.01
C SER A 79 -15.55 -1.52 -1.34
N PRO A 80 -15.97 -1.93 -0.12
CA PRO A 80 -15.21 -2.88 0.70
C PRO A 80 -15.23 -4.32 0.19
N ASN A 81 -16.17 -4.68 -0.69
CA ASN A 81 -16.36 -6.07 -1.15
C ASN A 81 -15.15 -6.64 -1.89
N TRP A 82 -14.45 -5.82 -2.67
CA TRP A 82 -13.23 -6.28 -3.34
C TRP A 82 -12.17 -6.68 -2.30
N TYR A 83 -11.97 -5.87 -1.27
CA TYR A 83 -11.02 -6.16 -0.20
C TYR A 83 -11.43 -7.37 0.63
N ARG A 84 -12.73 -7.51 0.97
CA ARG A 84 -13.27 -8.69 1.66
C ARG A 84 -12.88 -9.98 0.94
N ASN A 85 -12.96 -9.98 -0.39
CA ASN A 85 -12.74 -11.18 -1.20
C ASN A 85 -11.26 -11.42 -1.53
N ASN A 86 -10.42 -10.37 -1.54
CA ASN A 86 -9.04 -10.48 -2.01
C ASN A 86 -7.97 -10.40 -0.92
N LEU A 87 -8.22 -9.68 0.19
CA LEU A 87 -7.26 -9.61 1.30
C LEU A 87 -6.91 -10.97 1.90
N PRO A 88 -7.85 -11.94 2.06
CA PRO A 88 -7.52 -13.24 2.62
C PRO A 88 -6.45 -14.04 1.87
N PHE A 89 -6.13 -13.70 0.62
CA PHE A 89 -5.06 -14.37 -0.15
C PHE A 89 -3.64 -13.89 0.25
N VAL A 90 -3.53 -12.75 0.95
CA VAL A 90 -2.24 -12.11 1.26
C VAL A 90 -2.09 -11.70 2.72
N LEU A 91 -3.20 -11.44 3.41
CA LEU A 91 -3.27 -11.03 4.80
C LEU A 91 -4.37 -11.83 5.52
N SER A 92 -4.27 -11.89 6.84
CA SER A 92 -5.19 -12.60 7.74
C SER A 92 -6.10 -11.64 8.51
N ASP A 93 -7.03 -12.16 9.32
CA ASP A 93 -7.88 -11.38 10.24
C ASP A 93 -8.56 -10.16 9.58
N VAL A 94 -9.22 -10.39 8.44
CA VAL A 94 -9.89 -9.32 7.69
C VAL A 94 -11.19 -8.91 8.38
N ASP A 95 -11.33 -7.62 8.69
CA ASP A 95 -12.54 -7.03 9.26
C ASP A 95 -12.93 -5.74 8.55
N ILE A 96 -14.21 -5.39 8.57
CA ILE A 96 -14.78 -4.24 7.87
C ILE A 96 -15.70 -3.48 8.81
N LEU A 97 -15.32 -2.23 9.09
CA LEU A 97 -16.11 -1.28 9.88
C LEU A 97 -16.73 -0.21 8.98
N PRO A 98 -18.07 -0.21 8.77
CA PRO A 98 -18.76 0.85 8.06
C PRO A 98 -18.78 2.16 8.87
N ILE A 99 -18.44 3.28 8.23
CA ILE A 99 -18.48 4.64 8.80
C ILE A 99 -19.07 5.60 7.75
N ARG A 100 -20.34 5.96 7.93
CA ARG A 100 -21.11 6.77 6.97
C ARG A 100 -21.06 6.14 5.57
N GLU A 101 -20.58 6.88 4.57
CA GLU A 101 -20.44 6.41 3.19
C GLU A 101 -19.17 5.60 2.91
N TYR A 102 -18.27 5.47 3.90
CA TYR A 102 -17.01 4.77 3.76
C TYR A 102 -16.99 3.52 4.64
N SER A 103 -15.99 2.69 4.45
CA SER A 103 -15.64 1.59 5.33
C SER A 103 -14.15 1.63 5.61
N ILE A 104 -13.78 1.31 6.85
CA ILE A 104 -12.40 0.98 7.21
C ILE A 104 -12.27 -0.54 7.09
N VAL A 105 -11.40 -0.99 6.20
CA VAL A 105 -11.02 -2.40 6.11
C VAL A 105 -9.71 -2.57 6.88
N THR A 106 -9.68 -3.56 7.77
CA THR A 106 -8.49 -3.94 8.50
C THR A 106 -8.07 -5.35 8.17
N ALA A 107 -6.77 -5.62 8.18
CA ALA A 107 -6.21 -6.95 8.02
C ALA A 107 -4.85 -7.03 8.73
N ARG A 108 -4.36 -8.24 9.00
CA ARG A 108 -3.16 -8.49 9.78
C ARG A 108 -2.17 -9.36 9.00
N GLN A 109 -0.90 -9.02 9.06
CA GLN A 109 0.16 -9.91 8.58
C GLN A 109 0.26 -11.11 9.51
N ASP A 110 0.28 -12.31 8.96
CA ASP A 110 0.36 -13.52 9.78
C ASP A 110 1.64 -13.52 10.64
N ARG A 111 1.51 -13.95 11.90
CA ARG A 111 2.63 -14.05 12.85
C ARG A 111 3.62 -15.16 12.45
N SER A 112 3.18 -16.15 11.66
CA SER A 112 4.02 -17.22 11.10
C SER A 112 4.61 -16.91 9.72
N SER A 113 4.31 -15.76 9.13
CA SER A 113 4.81 -15.39 7.81
C SER A 113 6.27 -14.91 7.91
N THR A 114 7.21 -15.84 7.83
CA THR A 114 8.59 -15.54 7.45
C THR A 114 8.67 -15.65 5.94
N ARG A 115 8.56 -14.52 5.22
CA ARG A 115 8.79 -14.45 3.78
C ARG A 115 9.84 -13.40 3.48
#